data_AF-A0AAE4ZYL6-F1
#
_entry.id   AF-A0AAE4ZYL6-F1
#
_cell.length_a   1.000
_cell.length_b   1.000
_cell.length_c   1.000
_cell.angle_alpha   90.00
_cell.angle_beta   90.00
_cell.angle_gamma   90.00
#
_symmetry.space_group_name_H-M   'P 1'
#
loop_
_entity.id
_entity.type
_entity.pdbx_description
1 polymer ?
#
loop_
_entity_poly.entity_id
_entity_poly.type
_entity_poly.pdbx_seq_one_letter_code
_entity_poly.pdbx_strand_id
1 'polypeptide(L)'
;MTLLFKFSELIDEKRRDEIIEAIAKRIEQFGMLVPAIFFLEMNKPLSYITGQGMHFFAPIVSVFFNTFEDYAYFFDDRNNVELLIQKLESLAEKEEERARELKAQRKAKKAAMKAAKSSDTMMDEAIKMSGEDKPEEANNIDPK
;
A
#
# COMPACT_ATOMS: atom_id res chain seq x y z
N MET A 1 -1.25 31.84 46.62
CA MET A 1 -1.73 31.93 45.23
C MET A 1 -1.21 30.72 44.46
N THR A 2 -1.76 29.54 44.77
CA THR A 2 -1.41 28.29 44.08
C THR A 2 -2.17 28.31 42.77
N LEU A 3 -1.54 28.86 41.73
CA LEU A 3 -2.07 28.82 40.38
C LEU A 3 -2.07 27.36 39.95
N LEU A 4 -3.29 26.84 39.96
CA LEU A 4 -3.71 25.52 39.56
C LEU A 4 -3.28 25.33 38.10
N PHE A 5 -2.07 24.80 37.90
CA PHE A 5 -1.69 24.10 36.68
C PHE A 5 -2.77 23.03 36.48
N LYS A 6 -3.76 23.33 35.63
CA LYS A 6 -4.75 22.35 35.20
C LYS A 6 -4.00 21.31 34.38
N PHE A 7 -3.55 20.27 35.07
CA PHE A 7 -2.98 19.07 34.49
C PHE A 7 -3.93 18.58 33.39
N SER A 8 -3.36 18.34 32.22
CA SER A 8 -3.99 17.93 30.97
C SER A 8 -5.22 17.04 31.19
N GLU A 9 -6.33 17.33 30.52
CA GLU A 9 -7.31 16.28 30.26
C GLU A 9 -6.58 15.24 29.39
N LEU A 10 -6.19 14.13 30.01
CA LEU A 10 -5.66 12.97 29.32
C LEU A 10 -6.67 12.59 28.23
N ILE A 11 -6.23 12.61 26.97
CA ILE A 11 -7.01 12.01 25.88
C ILE A 11 -7.28 10.57 26.29
N ASP A 12 -8.56 10.18 26.37
CA ASP A 12 -8.89 8.79 26.69
C ASP A 12 -8.39 7.85 25.59
N GLU A 13 -8.19 6.57 25.93
CA GLU A 13 -7.61 5.59 25.00
C GLU A 13 -8.42 5.45 23.71
N LYS A 14 -9.75 5.56 23.80
CA LYS A 14 -10.63 5.45 22.64
C LYS A 14 -10.40 6.63 21.70
N ARG A 15 -10.35 7.86 22.23
CA ARG A 15 -10.11 9.08 21.45
C ARG A 15 -8.70 9.09 20.85
N ARG A 16 -7.70 8.62 21.59
CA ARG A 16 -6.33 8.42 21.08
C ARG A 16 -6.33 7.48 19.87
N ASP A 17 -7.00 6.34 19.99
CA ASP A 17 -7.04 5.34 18.93
C ASP A 17 -7.81 5.83 17.69
N GLU A 18 -8.88 6.60 17.88
CA GLU A 18 -9.58 7.31 16.80
C GLU A 18 -8.66 8.28 16.05
N ILE A 19 -7.83 9.03 16.79
CA ILE A 19 -6.85 9.97 16.22
C ILE A 19 -5.79 9.22 15.43
N ILE A 20 -5.23 8.13 15.98
CA ILE A 20 -4.24 7.28 15.31
C ILE A 20 -4.80 6.74 14.00
N GLU A 21 -6.01 6.18 14.04
CA GLU A 21 -6.65 5.60 12.86
C GLU A 21 -6.89 6.67 11.77
N ALA A 22 -7.36 7.85 12.17
CA ALA A 22 -7.60 8.96 11.25
C ALA A 22 -6.30 9.42 10.55
N ILE A 23 -5.21 9.60 11.33
CA ILE A 23 -3.91 10.01 10.79
C ILE A 23 -3.36 8.92 9.86
N ALA A 24 -3.34 7.67 10.34
CA ALA A 24 -2.77 6.55 9.61
C ALA A 24 -3.47 6.32 8.27
N LYS A 25 -4.81 6.35 8.25
CA LYS A 25 -5.62 6.23 7.04
C LYS A 25 -5.31 7.33 6.04
N ARG A 26 -5.13 8.56 6.50
CA ARG A 26 -4.85 9.70 5.64
C ARG A 26 -3.45 9.60 5.03
N ILE A 27 -2.44 9.19 5.81
CA ILE A 27 -1.08 8.94 5.31
C ILE A 27 -1.07 7.78 4.28
N GLU A 28 -1.78 6.69 4.55
CA GLU A 28 -1.93 5.56 3.61
C GLU A 28 -2.56 6.04 2.29
N GLN A 29 -3.62 6.85 2.34
CA GLN A 29 -4.27 7.39 1.14
C GLN A 29 -3.34 8.23 0.25
N PHE A 30 -2.34 8.89 0.84
CA PHE A 30 -1.34 9.65 0.09
C PHE A 30 -0.14 8.80 -0.36
N GLY A 31 -0.05 7.52 0.01
CA GLY A 31 1.10 6.68 -0.30
C GLY A 31 2.38 7.12 0.41
N MET A 32 2.26 7.72 1.60
CA MET A 32 3.37 8.33 2.34
C MET A 32 3.77 7.57 3.61
N LEU A 33 3.41 6.28 3.74
CA LEU A 33 3.68 5.50 4.96
C LEU A 33 5.16 5.53 5.35
N VAL A 34 6.07 5.16 4.44
CA VAL A 34 7.51 5.10 4.72
C VAL A 34 8.12 6.49 5.04
N PRO A 35 7.88 7.54 4.23
CA PRO A 35 8.33 8.90 4.58
C PRO A 35 7.78 9.41 5.93
N ALA A 36 6.52 9.10 6.25
CA ALA A 36 5.90 9.53 7.49
C ALA A 36 6.51 8.83 8.72
N ILE A 37 6.73 7.52 8.64
CA ILE A 37 7.43 6.75 9.69
C ILE A 37 8.81 7.37 9.94
N PHE A 38 9.60 7.57 8.88
CA PHE A 38 10.92 8.17 8.99
C PHE A 38 10.89 9.56 9.61
N PHE A 39 9.95 10.41 9.18
CA PHE A 39 9.77 11.75 9.74
C PHE A 39 9.42 11.70 11.24
N LEU A 40 8.48 10.84 11.63
CA LEU A 40 8.06 10.69 13.02
C LEU A 40 9.19 10.13 13.89
N GLU A 41 9.95 9.15 13.40
CA GLU A 41 11.15 8.60 14.07
C GLU A 41 12.22 9.67 14.32
N MET A 42 12.57 10.44 13.29
CA MET A 42 13.55 11.52 13.40
C MET A 42 13.11 12.59 14.39
N ASN A 43 11.80 12.83 14.45
CA ASN A 43 11.22 13.87 15.27
C ASN A 43 10.54 13.32 16.53
N LYS A 44 10.86 12.10 16.98
CA LYS A 44 10.42 11.55 18.27
C LYS A 44 10.62 12.49 19.49
N PRO A 45 11.58 13.44 19.54
CA PRO A 45 11.62 14.45 20.60
C PRO A 45 10.61 15.62 20.43
N LEU A 46 9.64 15.54 19.51
CA LEU A 46 8.68 16.61 19.19
C LEU A 46 7.79 17.08 20.36
N SER A 47 7.68 16.33 21.46
CA SER A 47 7.12 16.83 22.72
C SER A 47 7.81 18.12 23.19
N TYR A 48 9.00 18.45 22.69
CA TYR A 48 9.74 19.66 23.05
C TYR A 48 9.48 20.87 22.13
N ILE A 49 8.76 20.72 21.00
CA ILE A 49 8.46 21.82 20.04
C ILE A 49 7.02 22.35 20.24
N THR A 50 6.45 22.24 21.43
CA THR A 50 5.15 22.81 21.84
C THR A 50 5.23 24.30 22.20
N GLY A 51 6.09 25.05 21.50
CA GLY A 51 6.17 26.52 21.55
C GLY A 51 5.54 27.16 20.32
N GLN A 52 6.30 28.01 19.61
CA GLN A 52 5.82 28.73 18.41
C GLN A 52 5.86 27.91 17.11
N GLY A 53 6.44 26.71 17.13
CA GLY A 53 6.54 25.84 15.96
C GLY A 53 5.19 25.32 15.45
N MET A 54 4.22 25.12 16.34
CA MET A 54 2.91 24.60 15.97
C MET A 54 2.09 25.57 15.09
N HIS A 55 2.31 26.89 15.24
CA HIS A 55 1.68 27.90 14.38
C HIS A 55 2.20 27.88 12.93
N PHE A 56 3.44 27.48 12.72
CA PHE A 56 4.02 27.32 11.39
C PHE A 56 3.41 26.13 10.64
N PHE A 57 3.10 25.04 11.36
CA PHE A 57 2.47 23.85 10.79
C PHE A 57 0.94 23.90 10.77
N ALA A 58 0.30 24.86 11.45
CA ALA A 58 -1.15 24.99 11.55
C ALA A 58 -1.89 24.93 10.19
N PRO A 59 -1.43 25.57 9.09
CA PRO A 59 -2.11 25.47 7.80
C PRO A 59 -2.06 24.06 7.20
N ILE A 60 -0.92 23.36 7.35
CA ILE A 60 -0.76 21.98 6.87
C ILE A 60 -1.64 21.07 7.70
N VAL A 61 -1.52 21.17 9.02
CA VAL A 61 -2.30 20.44 10.03
C VAL A 61 -3.81 20.63 9.79
N SER A 62 -4.29 21.85 9.55
CA SER A 62 -5.72 22.13 9.31
C SER A 62 -6.34 21.40 8.09
N VAL A 63 -5.54 20.99 7.10
CA VAL A 63 -6.00 20.18 5.95
C VAL A 63 -6.27 18.72 6.35
N PHE A 64 -5.71 18.29 7.47
CA PHE A 64 -5.87 16.94 8.01
C PHE A 64 -6.80 16.89 9.24
N PHE A 65 -7.12 18.01 9.91
CA PHE A 65 -7.72 18.00 11.27
C PHE A 65 -8.85 19.04 11.51
N ASN A 66 -9.90 18.64 12.24
CA ASN A 66 -11.10 19.46 12.52
C ASN A 66 -11.05 20.26 13.85
N THR A 67 -10.23 19.88 14.83
CA THR A 67 -9.99 20.64 16.07
C THR A 67 -8.50 20.59 16.39
N PHE A 68 -7.89 21.73 16.74
CA PHE A 68 -6.43 21.83 16.87
C PHE A 68 -5.91 21.40 18.24
N GLU A 69 -6.70 21.60 19.31
CA GLU A 69 -6.33 21.22 20.69
C GLU A 69 -6.05 19.71 20.85
N ASP A 70 -7.00 18.84 20.48
CA ASP A 70 -6.88 17.39 20.70
C ASP A 70 -5.60 16.80 20.09
N TYR A 71 -5.17 17.32 18.95
CA TYR A 71 -3.97 16.83 18.26
C TYR A 71 -2.70 17.39 18.87
N ALA A 72 -2.69 18.64 19.34
CA ALA A 72 -1.57 19.18 20.09
C ALA A 72 -1.33 18.37 21.38
N TYR A 73 -2.40 18.03 22.11
CA TYR A 73 -2.32 17.14 23.26
C TYR A 73 -1.88 15.71 22.89
N PHE A 74 -2.34 15.18 21.75
CA PHE A 74 -1.94 13.86 21.26
C PHE A 74 -0.42 13.79 21.04
N PHE A 75 0.16 14.77 20.34
CA PHE A 75 1.58 14.82 20.00
C PHE A 75 2.49 15.20 21.18
N ASP A 76 1.94 15.73 22.27
CA ASP A 76 2.70 16.05 23.49
C ASP A 76 3.15 14.77 24.22
N ASP A 77 2.34 13.71 24.17
CA ASP A 77 2.70 12.39 24.72
C ASP A 77 3.49 11.54 23.72
N ARG A 78 4.73 11.23 24.07
CA ARG A 78 5.62 10.38 23.28
C ARG A 78 5.05 8.98 23.01
N ASN A 79 4.26 8.43 23.93
CA ASN A 79 3.65 7.11 23.77
C ASN A 79 2.63 7.10 22.63
N ASN A 80 1.88 8.18 22.46
CA ASN A 80 0.91 8.32 21.38
C ASN A 80 1.60 8.35 20.01
N VAL A 81 2.74 9.04 19.92
CA VAL A 81 3.57 9.07 18.71
C VAL A 81 4.13 7.67 18.40
N GLU A 82 4.56 6.93 19.41
CA GLU A 82 5.03 5.55 19.24
C GLU A 82 3.93 4.62 18.72
N LEU A 83 2.72 4.70 19.29
CA LEU A 83 1.56 3.93 18.84
C LEU A 83 1.18 4.27 17.40
N LEU A 84 1.27 5.54 17.01
CA LEU A 84 1.07 5.96 15.62
C LEU A 84 2.12 5.35 14.68
N ILE A 85 3.40 5.37 15.05
CA ILE A 85 4.48 4.79 14.25
C ILE A 85 4.23 3.29 14.04
N GLN A 86 3.94 2.54 15.11
CA GLN A 86 3.66 1.09 15.02
C GLN A 86 2.47 0.81 14.10
N LYS A 87 1.42 1.64 14.16
CA LYS A 87 0.29 1.51 13.25
C LYS A 87 0.70 1.72 11.79
N LEU A 88 1.52 2.74 11.51
CA LEU A 88 2.00 3.02 10.16
C LEU A 88 2.91 1.91 9.63
N GLU A 89 3.79 1.36 10.47
CA GLU A 89 4.65 0.22 10.12
C GLU A 89 3.81 -1.01 9.73
N SER A 90 2.77 -1.33 10.53
CA SER A 90 1.85 -2.42 10.22
C SER A 90 1.12 -2.23 8.89
N LEU A 91 0.73 -0.99 8.55
CA LEU A 91 0.12 -0.69 7.25
C LEU A 91 1.13 -0.83 6.10
N ALA A 92 2.36 -0.39 6.30
CA ALA A 92 3.41 -0.47 5.29
C ALA A 92 3.76 -1.92 4.95
N GLU A 93 3.86 -2.78 5.96
CA GLU A 93 4.06 -4.22 5.79
C GLU A 93 2.92 -4.85 4.96
N LYS A 94 1.67 -4.54 5.32
CA LYS A 94 0.48 -5.01 4.57
C LYS A 94 0.43 -4.50 3.14
N GLU A 95 0.87 -3.28 2.87
CA GLU A 95 0.97 -2.75 1.50
C GLU A 95 2.03 -3.52 0.69
N GLU A 96 3.17 -3.82 1.30
CA GLU A 96 4.24 -4.58 0.67
C GLU A 96 3.81 -6.02 0.35
N GLU A 97 3.15 -6.69 1.30
CA GLU A 97 2.58 -8.04 1.11
C GLU A 97 1.59 -8.06 -0.06
N ARG A 98 0.61 -7.15 -0.07
CA ARG A 98 -0.37 -7.01 -1.17
C ARG A 98 0.33 -6.80 -2.51
N ALA A 99 1.39 -5.97 -2.55
CA ALA A 99 2.15 -5.72 -3.77
C ALA A 99 2.92 -6.97 -4.24
N ARG A 100 3.49 -7.76 -3.32
CA ARG A 100 4.18 -9.02 -3.63
C ARG A 100 3.21 -10.06 -4.18
N GLU A 101 2.05 -10.23 -3.55
CA GLU A 101 1.00 -11.14 -4.02
C GLU A 101 0.50 -10.77 -5.41
N LEU A 102 0.19 -9.49 -5.65
CA LEU A 102 -0.25 -9.02 -6.96
C LEU A 102 0.81 -9.29 -8.06
N LYS A 103 2.09 -9.08 -7.74
CA LYS A 103 3.20 -9.40 -8.65
C LYS A 103 3.29 -10.91 -8.93
N ALA A 104 3.12 -11.77 -7.92
CA ALA A 104 3.12 -13.22 -8.08
C ALA A 104 1.95 -13.70 -8.94
N GLN A 105 0.72 -13.23 -8.66
CA GLN A 105 -0.47 -13.55 -9.45
C GLN A 105 -0.33 -13.10 -10.91
N ARG A 106 0.21 -11.90 -11.15
CA ARG A 106 0.49 -11.40 -12.51
C ARG A 106 1.49 -12.29 -13.25
N LYS A 107 2.54 -12.76 -12.59
CA LYS A 107 3.53 -13.69 -13.18
C LYS A 107 2.88 -15.04 -13.52
N ALA A 108 2.11 -15.62 -12.59
CA ALA A 108 1.40 -16.88 -12.80
C ALA A 108 0.40 -16.79 -13.96
N LYS A 109 -0.42 -15.73 -14.00
CA LYS A 109 -1.38 -15.49 -15.10
C LYS A 109 -0.68 -15.35 -16.45
N LYS A 110 0.45 -14.63 -16.51
CA LYS A 110 1.26 -14.50 -17.74
C LYS A 110 1.85 -15.84 -18.20
N ALA A 111 2.35 -16.66 -17.27
CA ALA A 111 2.88 -17.98 -17.57
C ALA A 111 1.79 -18.93 -18.11
N ALA A 112 0.62 -18.96 -17.45
CA ALA A 112 -0.53 -19.75 -17.88
C ALA A 112 -1.05 -19.31 -19.26
N MET A 113 -1.15 -18.00 -19.50
CA MET A 113 -1.59 -17.45 -20.79
C MET A 113 -0.58 -17.74 -21.92
N LYS A 114 0.73 -17.75 -21.63
CA LYS A 114 1.76 -18.16 -22.60
C LYS A 114 1.66 -19.66 -22.93
N ALA A 115 1.45 -20.51 -21.91
CA ALA A 115 1.30 -21.95 -22.09
C ALA A 115 0.04 -22.31 -22.91
N ALA A 116 -1.09 -21.67 -22.61
CA ALA A 116 -2.34 -21.86 -23.36
C ALA A 116 -2.21 -21.39 -24.82
N LYS A 117 -1.55 -20.25 -25.07
CA LYS A 117 -1.31 -19.77 -26.44
C LYS A 117 -0.38 -20.71 -27.22
N SER A 118 0.66 -21.27 -26.60
CA SER A 118 1.55 -22.22 -27.26
C SER A 118 0.86 -23.54 -27.61
N SER A 119 -0.02 -24.06 -26.72
CA SER A 119 -0.76 -25.30 -26.98
C SER A 119 -1.77 -25.13 -28.12
N ASP A 120 -2.46 -23.98 -28.20
CA ASP A 120 -3.38 -23.67 -29.30
C ASP A 120 -2.65 -23.65 -30.65
N THR A 121 -1.50 -22.97 -30.74
CA THR A 121 -0.70 -22.97 -31.98
C THR A 121 -0.18 -24.35 -32.37
N MET A 122 0.20 -25.20 -31.40
CA MET A 122 0.66 -26.55 -31.70
C MET A 122 -0.46 -27.45 -32.21
N MET A 123 -1.68 -27.28 -31.70
CA MET A 123 -2.87 -27.96 -32.24
C MET A 123 -3.20 -27.51 -33.66
N ASP A 124 -3.21 -26.19 -33.91
CA ASP A 124 -3.46 -25.63 -35.24
C ASP A 124 -2.40 -26.10 -36.26
N GLU A 125 -1.13 -26.17 -35.86
CA GLU A 125 -0.01 -26.59 -36.71
C GLU A 125 -0.02 -28.11 -36.98
N ALA A 126 -0.38 -28.93 -35.98
CA ALA A 126 -0.52 -30.38 -36.14
C ALA A 126 -1.70 -30.76 -37.04
N ILE A 127 -2.83 -30.05 -36.93
CA ILE A 127 -3.99 -30.22 -37.82
C ILE A 127 -3.62 -29.86 -39.26
N LYS A 128 -2.80 -28.82 -39.46
CA LYS A 128 -2.31 -28.42 -40.78
C LYS A 128 -1.34 -29.44 -41.38
N MET A 129 -0.41 -29.99 -40.59
CA MET A 129 0.55 -31.00 -41.04
C MET A 129 -0.09 -32.35 -41.37
N SER A 130 -1.22 -32.69 -40.74
CA SER A 130 -1.94 -33.95 -41.00
C SER A 130 -2.99 -33.84 -42.12
N GLY A 131 -3.19 -32.65 -42.70
CA GLY A 131 -4.16 -32.40 -43.78
C GLY A 131 -3.61 -32.53 -45.20
N GLU A 132 -2.32 -32.77 -45.40
CA GLU A 132 -1.67 -32.89 -46.72
C GLU A 132 -1.11 -34.30 -46.95
N ASP A 133 -1.98 -35.31 -46.99
CA ASP A 133 -1.61 -36.62 -47.53
C ASP A 133 -2.73 -37.09 -48.46
N LYS A 134 -2.78 -36.50 -49.66
CA LYS A 134 -3.53 -37.10 -50.78
C LYS A 134 -2.63 -38.16 -51.40
N PRO A 135 -3.05 -39.42 -51.52
CA PRO A 135 -2.28 -40.39 -52.28
C PRO A 135 -2.27 -39.92 -53.73
N GLU A 136 -1.07 -39.59 -54.25
CA GLU A 136 -0.85 -39.52 -55.69
C GLU A 136 -1.10 -40.94 -56.24
N GLU A 137 -2.29 -41.14 -56.81
CA GLU A 137 -2.61 -42.33 -57.59
C GLU A 137 -1.65 -42.41 -58.77
N ALA A 138 -0.71 -43.33 -58.65
CA ALA A 138 0.03 -43.90 -59.75
C ALA A 138 -0.98 -44.48 -60.77
N ASN A 139 -1.13 -43.82 -61.91
CA ASN A 139 -1.61 -44.47 -63.13
C ASN A 139 -0.63 -44.18 -64.26
N ASN A 140 0.35 -45.08 -64.36
CA ASN A 140 1.01 -45.36 -65.61
C ASN A 140 0.14 -46.37 -66.37
N ILE A 141 -0.05 -46.18 -67.68
CA ILE A 141 -0.16 -47.19 -68.76
C ILE A 141 -0.64 -46.45 -70.04
N ASP A 142 0.33 -46.14 -70.92
CA ASP A 142 0.18 -46.04 -72.39
C ASP A 142 -0.41 -47.37 -72.96
N PRO A 143 -0.94 -47.53 -74.20
CA PRO A 143 -0.54 -46.82 -75.44
C PRO A 143 -1.62 -46.64 -76.57
N LYS A 144 -1.40 -45.67 -77.48
CA LYS A 144 -1.27 -45.81 -78.95
C LYS A 144 -1.40 -44.48 -79.68
#